data_AF-A0A2W4UTE6-F1
#
_entry.id   AF-A0A2W4UTE6-F1
#
_cell.length_a   1.000
_cell.length_b   1.000
_cell.length_c   1.000
_cell.angle_alpha   90.00
_cell.angle_beta   90.00
_cell.angle_gamma   90.00
#
_symmetry.space_group_name_H-M   'P 1'
#
loop_
_entity.id
_entity.type
_entity.pdbx_description
1 polymer ?
#
loop_
_entity_poly.entity_id
_entity_poly.type
_entity_poly.pdbx_seq_one_letter_code
_entity_poly.pdbx_strand_id
1 'polypeptide(L)'
;MATNPNYNIRGALLTILNGMGPDTRHEADIAHLCHLMEWFREGAPGSDFEIERRFSMLVEALEQSNDLRVQVKGYLEQFLKESRYRYTFAELGILGNETFGQAMKNRIFQRLLPATVEDKTVRESLSLMFTKPDDHEWLESISVASWTRLFHVLEWLDPAMPLWKRIQHEMLEAMEMLAVRIAALGIDSEVVRCLGISERHTSPFVEQHLELRNMIGQAHEKLSNMEPLHDLGDHLDVLLDQCQGQIKKAYAQARVQGISVTLSMQLIRLEQSINRMRRLLQLLGALPTDNRVGTCVQFFCTLTKEENRKHSITDLWRGLTDKLALRITEHASQSGEKYATETRAEYWKMAKAAMGAGVIIALLSLFKAGISSWHLPPFW
;
A
#
# COMPACT_ATOMS: atom_id res chain seq x y z
N MET A 1 36.85 -24.89 22.92
CA MET A 1 36.28 -24.56 21.60
C MET A 1 35.35 -23.38 21.79
N ALA A 2 35.81 -22.16 21.50
CA ALA A 2 34.94 -20.99 21.52
C ALA A 2 33.84 -21.19 20.47
N THR A 3 32.58 -21.20 20.89
CA THR A 3 31.41 -21.29 20.01
C THR A 3 31.42 -20.07 19.08
N ASN A 4 31.89 -20.26 17.85
CA ASN A 4 31.87 -19.20 16.85
C ASN A 4 30.41 -18.76 16.66
N PRO A 5 30.04 -17.51 16.96
CA PRO A 5 28.66 -17.05 16.86
C PRO A 5 28.08 -17.27 15.45
N ASN A 6 28.92 -17.28 14.42
CA ASN A 6 28.51 -17.57 13.04
C ASN A 6 28.05 -19.02 12.83
N TYR A 7 28.59 -19.99 13.58
CA TYR A 7 28.15 -21.39 13.51
C TYR A 7 26.75 -21.56 14.11
N ASN A 8 26.45 -20.82 15.19
CA ASN A 8 25.12 -20.83 15.81
C ASN A 8 24.07 -20.20 14.87
N ILE A 9 24.40 -19.09 14.21
CA ILE A 9 23.50 -18.41 13.26
C ILE A 9 23.13 -19.31 12.07
N ARG A 10 24.12 -20.00 11.47
CA ARG A 10 23.88 -20.93 10.34
C ARG A 10 23.15 -22.21 10.81
N GLY A 11 23.47 -22.72 11.98
CA GLY A 11 22.79 -23.87 12.58
C GLY A 11 21.30 -23.60 12.80
N ALA A 12 20.96 -22.46 13.40
CA ALA A 12 19.58 -22.02 13.61
C ALA A 12 18.81 -21.92 12.28
N LEU A 13 19.40 -21.29 11.26
CA LEU A 13 18.81 -21.23 9.92
C LEU A 13 18.51 -22.62 9.36
N LEU A 14 19.47 -23.55 9.43
CA LEU A 14 19.25 -24.92 8.93
C LEU A 14 18.15 -25.64 9.71
N THR A 15 18.05 -25.45 11.03
CA THR A 15 16.94 -26.02 11.82
C THR A 15 15.59 -25.50 11.34
N ILE A 16 15.47 -24.20 11.06
CA ILE A 16 14.25 -23.59 10.52
C ILE A 16 13.91 -24.18 9.14
N LEU A 17 14.88 -24.20 8.21
CA LEU A 17 14.67 -24.69 6.85
C LEU A 17 14.34 -26.18 6.79
N ASN A 18 14.94 -27.00 7.65
CA ASN A 18 14.59 -28.42 7.75
C ASN A 18 13.17 -28.65 8.30
N GLY A 19 12.58 -27.68 9.01
CA GLY A 19 11.18 -27.71 9.41
C GLY A 19 10.20 -27.35 8.29
N MET A 20 10.66 -26.63 7.26
CA MET A 20 9.84 -26.17 6.12
C MET A 20 9.57 -27.28 5.11
N GLY A 21 9.02 -28.42 5.53
CA GLY A 21 8.60 -29.50 4.64
C GLY A 21 7.13 -29.36 4.23
N PRO A 22 6.75 -29.70 2.98
CA PRO A 22 5.34 -29.73 2.59
C PRO A 22 4.62 -30.84 3.37
N ASP A 23 3.50 -30.52 4.00
CA ASP A 23 2.61 -31.51 4.62
C ASP A 23 1.45 -31.78 3.66
N THR A 24 1.40 -32.96 3.06
CA THR A 24 0.33 -33.32 2.13
C THR A 24 -1.00 -33.64 2.82
N ARG A 25 -1.02 -33.72 4.15
CA ARG A 25 -2.19 -34.09 4.96
C ARG A 25 -2.82 -32.90 5.68
N HIS A 26 -2.02 -31.88 5.99
CA HIS A 26 -2.48 -30.69 6.71
C HIS A 26 -2.04 -29.42 5.97
N GLU A 27 -2.58 -28.30 6.45
CA GLU A 27 -2.24 -26.97 5.96
C GLU A 27 -0.79 -26.61 6.30
N ALA A 28 -0.18 -25.73 5.51
CA ALA A 28 1.19 -25.30 5.77
C ALA A 28 1.27 -24.51 7.09
N ASP A 29 2.06 -24.99 8.04
CA ASP A 29 2.26 -24.29 9.30
C ASP A 29 3.09 -23.02 9.11
N ILE A 30 2.46 -21.84 9.26
CA ILE A 30 3.10 -20.54 9.14
C ILE A 30 4.21 -20.30 10.17
N ALA A 31 4.27 -21.07 11.27
CA ALA A 31 5.25 -20.89 12.33
C ALA A 31 6.70 -20.93 11.79
N HIS A 32 7.00 -21.76 10.79
CA HIS A 32 8.33 -21.80 10.19
C HIS A 32 8.70 -20.49 9.48
N LEU A 33 7.76 -19.85 8.77
CA LEU A 33 7.96 -18.52 8.19
C LEU A 33 8.14 -17.46 9.26
N CYS A 34 7.35 -17.51 10.34
CA CYS A 34 7.50 -16.59 11.47
C CYS A 34 8.88 -16.72 12.12
N HIS A 35 9.37 -17.94 12.34
CA HIS A 35 10.72 -18.18 12.85
C HIS A 35 11.80 -17.70 11.90
N LEU A 36 11.62 -17.86 10.58
CA LEU A 36 12.55 -17.32 9.59
C LEU A 36 12.59 -15.78 9.65
N MET A 37 11.44 -15.11 9.74
CA MET A 37 11.38 -13.65 9.87
C MET A 37 11.96 -13.17 11.19
N GLU A 38 11.75 -13.90 12.29
CA GLU A 38 12.39 -13.61 13.58
C GLU A 38 13.91 -13.73 13.49
N TRP A 39 14.41 -14.77 12.82
CA TRP A 39 15.84 -14.92 12.54
C TRP A 39 16.39 -13.78 11.69
N PHE A 40 15.65 -13.25 10.71
CA PHE A 40 16.09 -12.02 10.02
C PHE A 40 16.09 -10.81 10.95
N ARG A 41 15.00 -10.62 11.72
CA ARG A 41 14.80 -9.50 12.63
C ARG A 41 15.89 -9.40 13.71
N GLU A 42 16.39 -10.52 14.22
CA GLU A 42 17.52 -10.54 15.16
C GLU A 42 18.81 -9.94 14.57
N GLY A 43 18.99 -9.98 13.25
CA GLY A 43 20.10 -9.36 12.54
C GLY A 43 19.92 -7.85 12.30
N ALA A 44 18.67 -7.34 12.33
CA ALA A 44 18.34 -5.97 11.94
C ALA A 44 19.04 -4.90 12.80
N PRO A 45 19.14 -5.02 14.14
CA PRO A 45 19.88 -4.05 14.95
C PRO A 45 21.39 -4.00 14.68
N GLY A 46 21.94 -5.03 14.02
CA GLY A 46 23.37 -5.17 13.76
C GLY A 46 23.88 -4.28 12.63
N SER A 47 23.10 -4.13 11.55
CA SER A 47 23.26 -3.23 10.38
C SER A 47 22.62 -3.86 9.13
N ASP A 48 22.39 -3.07 8.09
CA ASP A 48 22.00 -3.55 6.75
C ASP A 48 22.95 -4.64 6.22
N PHE A 49 24.25 -4.55 6.55
CA PHE A 49 25.23 -5.57 6.19
C PHE A 49 24.94 -6.94 6.83
N GLU A 50 24.52 -6.98 8.09
CA GLU A 50 24.19 -8.24 8.76
C GLU A 50 22.91 -8.86 8.19
N ILE A 51 21.91 -8.04 7.82
CA ILE A 51 20.70 -8.50 7.11
C ILE A 51 21.07 -9.10 5.76
N GLU A 52 21.87 -8.40 4.95
CA GLU A 52 22.31 -8.90 3.65
C GLU A 52 23.12 -10.20 3.78
N ARG A 53 23.97 -10.29 4.81
CA ARG A 53 24.73 -11.51 5.13
C ARG A 53 23.82 -12.67 5.48
N ARG A 54 22.82 -12.46 6.34
CA ARG A 54 21.82 -13.47 6.71
C ARG A 54 21.00 -13.91 5.50
N PHE A 55 20.61 -12.98 4.64
CA PHE A 55 19.90 -13.30 3.40
C PHE A 55 20.76 -14.13 2.45
N SER A 56 22.03 -13.76 2.30
CA SER A 56 23.00 -14.55 1.54
C SER A 56 23.17 -15.96 2.09
N MET A 57 23.19 -16.13 3.41
CA MET A 57 23.25 -17.46 4.04
C MET A 57 22.03 -18.33 3.73
N LEU A 58 20.83 -17.75 3.68
CA LEU A 58 19.60 -18.44 3.24
C LEU A 58 19.74 -18.92 1.80
N VAL A 59 20.13 -18.03 0.88
CA VAL A 59 20.26 -18.36 -0.54
C VAL A 59 21.33 -19.43 -0.76
N GLU A 60 22.50 -19.29 -0.13
CA GLU A 60 23.59 -20.28 -0.21
C GLU A 60 23.17 -21.67 0.29
N ALA A 61 22.39 -21.76 1.37
CA ALA A 61 21.91 -23.04 1.90
C ALA A 61 21.03 -23.78 0.88
N LEU A 62 20.16 -23.05 0.18
CA LEU A 62 19.29 -23.59 -0.87
C LEU A 62 20.06 -23.90 -2.17
N GLU A 63 21.11 -23.14 -2.48
CA GLU A 63 22.00 -23.41 -3.61
C GLU A 63 22.79 -24.70 -3.42
N GLN A 64 23.29 -24.95 -2.20
CA GLN A 64 24.19 -26.06 -1.88
C GLN A 64 23.47 -27.40 -1.67
N SER A 65 22.17 -27.40 -1.34
CA SER A 65 21.41 -28.62 -1.07
C SER A 65 20.14 -28.70 -1.92
N ASN A 66 20.12 -29.63 -2.88
CA ASN A 66 18.95 -29.88 -3.71
C ASN A 66 17.76 -30.37 -2.89
N ASP A 67 17.99 -31.27 -1.93
CA ASP A 67 16.92 -31.81 -1.09
C ASP A 67 16.27 -30.70 -0.24
N LEU A 68 17.09 -29.83 0.36
CA LEU A 68 16.60 -28.69 1.14
C LEU A 68 15.82 -27.71 0.25
N ARG A 69 16.32 -27.46 -0.97
CA ARG A 69 15.65 -26.59 -1.94
C ARG A 69 14.28 -27.12 -2.34
N VAL A 70 14.18 -28.40 -2.71
CA VAL A 70 12.90 -29.03 -3.09
C VAL A 70 11.92 -29.00 -1.93
N GLN A 71 12.40 -29.29 -0.72
CA GLN A 71 11.60 -29.25 0.49
C GLN A 71 11.04 -27.84 0.77
N VAL A 72 11.92 -26.84 0.88
CA VAL A 72 11.53 -25.45 1.16
C VAL A 72 10.63 -24.89 0.06
N LYS A 73 10.94 -25.16 -1.21
CA LYS A 73 10.10 -24.77 -2.36
C LYS A 73 8.71 -25.36 -2.23
N GLY A 74 8.59 -26.65 -1.95
CA GLY A 74 7.29 -27.33 -1.78
C GLY A 74 6.46 -26.75 -0.64
N TYR A 75 7.08 -26.46 0.51
CA TYR A 75 6.42 -25.80 1.64
C TYR A 75 5.92 -24.39 1.26
N LEU A 76 6.77 -23.57 0.62
CA LEU A 76 6.39 -22.23 0.19
C LEU A 76 5.27 -22.26 -0.84
N GLU A 77 5.32 -23.19 -1.79
CA GLU A 77 4.27 -23.38 -2.79
C GLU A 77 2.94 -23.77 -2.16
N GLN A 78 2.95 -24.67 -1.18
CA GLN A 78 1.77 -25.06 -0.42
C GLN A 78 1.19 -23.84 0.32
N PHE A 79 2.01 -23.14 1.09
CA PHE A 79 1.60 -21.95 1.85
C PHE A 79 0.99 -20.86 0.95
N LEU A 80 1.66 -20.56 -0.16
CA LEU A 80 1.22 -19.56 -1.12
C LEU A 80 -0.05 -20.03 -1.86
N LYS A 81 -0.20 -21.33 -2.13
CA LYS A 81 -1.44 -21.87 -2.71
C LYS A 81 -2.60 -21.79 -1.73
N GLU A 82 -2.38 -21.88 -0.42
CA GLU A 82 -3.46 -21.76 0.56
C GLU A 82 -3.89 -20.32 0.81
N SER A 83 -3.06 -19.36 0.41
CA SER A 83 -3.30 -17.91 0.57
C SER A 83 -4.25 -17.34 -0.49
N ARG A 84 -5.07 -16.36 -0.08
CA ARG A 84 -5.88 -15.50 -0.96
C ARG A 84 -5.20 -14.14 -1.16
N TYR A 85 -5.05 -13.74 -2.42
CA TYR A 85 -4.32 -12.55 -2.87
C TYR A 85 -5.25 -11.40 -3.21
N ARG A 86 -6.40 -11.73 -3.82
CA ARG A 86 -7.34 -10.77 -4.43
C ARG A 86 -7.61 -9.53 -3.56
N TYR A 87 -8.08 -9.74 -2.33
CA TYR A 87 -8.42 -8.64 -1.42
C TYR A 87 -7.19 -7.86 -0.97
N THR A 88 -6.10 -8.56 -0.63
CA THR A 88 -4.83 -7.93 -0.22
C THR A 88 -4.30 -7.00 -1.32
N PHE A 89 -4.31 -7.45 -2.58
CA PHE A 89 -3.82 -6.66 -3.70
C PHE A 89 -4.68 -5.43 -3.99
N ALA A 90 -5.99 -5.50 -3.76
CA ALA A 90 -6.92 -4.41 -4.06
C ALA A 90 -7.20 -3.44 -2.91
N GLU A 91 -6.94 -3.80 -1.65
CA GLU A 91 -7.35 -3.00 -0.48
C GLU A 91 -6.19 -2.65 0.46
N LEU A 92 -5.17 -3.51 0.61
CA LEU A 92 -4.11 -3.25 1.59
C LEU A 92 -3.30 -2.00 1.21
N GLY A 93 -3.25 -1.03 2.11
CA GLY A 93 -2.58 0.28 1.92
C GLY A 93 -3.43 1.33 1.19
N ILE A 94 -4.67 0.99 0.81
CA ILE A 94 -5.62 1.95 0.24
C ILE A 94 -6.51 2.49 1.35
N LEU A 95 -6.76 3.79 1.34
CA LEU A 95 -7.63 4.43 2.31
C LEU A 95 -9.06 3.89 2.16
N GLY A 96 -9.70 3.54 3.28
CA GLY A 96 -11.04 2.92 3.31
C GLY A 96 -12.19 3.87 2.92
N ASN A 97 -13.40 3.32 2.85
CA ASN A 97 -14.66 4.07 2.59
C ASN A 97 -15.11 4.96 3.76
N GLU A 98 -14.43 4.90 4.89
CA GLU A 98 -14.79 5.59 6.12
C GLU A 98 -14.54 7.09 6.00
N THR A 99 -15.39 7.90 6.62
CA THR A 99 -15.09 9.33 6.83
C THR A 99 -13.83 9.47 7.70
N PHE A 100 -13.10 10.58 7.58
CA PHE A 100 -11.86 10.80 8.33
C PHE A 100 -12.00 10.51 9.84
N GLY A 101 -13.08 11.00 10.46
CA GLY A 101 -13.35 10.77 11.89
C GLY A 101 -13.62 9.30 12.23
N GLN A 102 -14.29 8.56 11.34
CA GLN A 102 -14.49 7.12 11.50
C GLN A 102 -13.17 6.36 11.32
N ALA A 103 -12.35 6.69 10.32
CA ALA A 103 -11.04 6.08 10.10
C ALA A 103 -10.09 6.28 11.29
N MET A 104 -10.07 7.49 11.85
CA MET A 104 -9.31 7.81 13.05
C MET A 104 -9.81 6.99 14.25
N LYS A 105 -11.12 6.96 14.49
CA LYS A 105 -11.74 6.18 15.56
C LYS A 105 -11.42 4.69 15.41
N ASN A 106 -11.62 4.13 14.21
CA ASN A 106 -11.43 2.71 13.95
C ASN A 106 -9.97 2.28 14.12
N ARG A 107 -8.99 3.11 13.74
CA ARG A 107 -7.57 2.82 14.01
C ARG A 107 -7.22 2.84 15.50
N ILE A 108 -7.84 3.74 16.29
CA ILE A 108 -7.68 3.76 17.76
C ILE A 108 -8.31 2.50 18.37
N PHE A 109 -9.53 2.15 17.98
CA PHE A 109 -10.24 0.98 18.49
C PHE A 109 -9.54 -0.33 18.12
N GLN A 110 -9.09 -0.50 16.87
CA GLN A 110 -8.38 -1.70 16.43
C GLN A 110 -7.01 -1.87 17.10
N ARG A 111 -6.38 -0.77 17.54
CA ARG A 111 -5.15 -0.83 18.33
C ARG A 111 -5.41 -1.33 19.76
N LEU A 112 -6.63 -1.14 20.28
CA LEU A 112 -7.04 -1.55 21.63
C LEU A 112 -7.72 -2.93 21.66
N LEU A 113 -8.46 -3.28 20.60
CA LEU A 113 -9.21 -4.52 20.43
C LEU A 113 -9.03 -5.00 18.98
N PRO A 114 -7.99 -5.78 18.68
CA PRO A 114 -7.80 -6.35 17.36
C PRO A 114 -9.00 -7.27 17.04
N ALA A 115 -9.61 -7.08 15.87
CA ALA A 115 -10.69 -7.95 15.43
C ALA A 115 -10.18 -9.38 15.21
N THR A 116 -11.02 -10.38 15.47
CA THR A 116 -10.73 -11.78 15.14
C THR A 116 -10.65 -11.93 13.63
N VAL A 117 -9.57 -12.56 13.22
CA VAL A 117 -9.10 -12.65 11.85
C VAL A 117 -9.77 -13.87 11.20
N GLU A 118 -10.68 -13.65 10.27
CA GLU A 118 -11.19 -14.70 9.36
C GLU A 118 -10.58 -14.50 7.98
N ASP A 119 -10.14 -15.63 7.40
CA ASP A 119 -9.67 -15.90 6.03
C ASP A 119 -8.18 -15.72 5.72
N LYS A 120 -7.49 -16.86 5.52
CA LYS A 120 -6.15 -17.08 4.95
C LYS A 120 -5.76 -16.14 3.80
N THR A 121 -5.54 -14.88 4.09
CA THR A 121 -5.19 -13.85 3.12
C THR A 121 -3.73 -13.53 3.28
N VAL A 122 -3.09 -13.08 2.20
CA VAL A 122 -1.69 -12.61 2.26
C VAL A 122 -1.52 -11.54 3.34
N ARG A 123 -2.52 -10.68 3.54
CA ARG A 123 -2.52 -9.67 4.61
C ARG A 123 -2.32 -10.28 6.00
N GLU A 124 -3.03 -11.35 6.31
CA GLU A 124 -2.92 -12.01 7.62
C GLU A 124 -1.56 -12.63 7.81
N SER A 125 -1.07 -13.31 6.77
CA SER A 125 0.29 -13.85 6.73
C SER A 125 1.33 -12.76 6.99
N LEU A 126 1.21 -11.60 6.34
CA LEU A 126 2.08 -10.44 6.60
C LEU A 126 1.99 -9.97 8.05
N SER A 127 0.79 -9.93 8.63
CA SER A 127 0.58 -9.47 10.01
C SER A 127 1.20 -10.40 11.05
N LEU A 128 1.26 -11.71 10.77
CA LEU A 128 1.87 -12.73 11.62
C LEU A 128 3.40 -12.76 11.47
N MET A 129 3.90 -12.59 10.24
CA MET A 129 5.33 -12.60 9.91
C MET A 129 6.04 -11.32 10.37
N PHE A 130 5.42 -10.15 10.13
CA PHE A 130 6.00 -8.83 10.35
C PHE A 130 5.26 -8.09 11.46
N THR A 131 5.58 -8.44 12.71
CA THR A 131 4.86 -7.97 13.90
C THR A 131 5.34 -6.60 14.41
N LYS A 132 6.49 -6.10 13.95
CA LYS A 132 7.07 -4.82 14.39
C LYS A 132 6.80 -3.70 13.37
N PRO A 133 6.54 -2.46 13.81
CA PRO A 133 6.18 -1.35 12.93
C PRO A 133 7.30 -0.93 11.96
N ASP A 134 8.53 -1.29 12.28
CA ASP A 134 9.79 -1.03 11.57
C ASP A 134 10.32 -2.27 10.81
N ASP A 135 9.59 -3.39 10.80
CA ASP A 135 10.04 -4.60 10.10
C ASP A 135 10.26 -4.37 8.59
N HIS A 136 9.45 -3.52 7.97
CA HIS A 136 9.65 -3.12 6.58
C HIS A 136 11.02 -2.46 6.31
N GLU A 137 11.66 -1.83 7.29
CA GLU A 137 12.91 -1.09 7.10
C GLU A 137 14.07 -2.06 6.80
N TRP A 138 14.21 -3.14 7.58
CA TRP A 138 15.22 -4.15 7.29
C TRP A 138 14.90 -4.95 6.04
N LEU A 139 13.61 -5.17 5.73
CA LEU A 139 13.20 -5.88 4.53
C LEU A 139 13.56 -5.08 3.25
N GLU A 140 13.36 -3.75 3.29
CA GLU A 140 13.75 -2.82 2.21
C GLU A 140 15.27 -2.70 2.04
N SER A 141 16.07 -3.01 3.07
CA SER A 141 17.54 -2.96 3.01
C SER A 141 18.18 -4.08 2.17
N ILE A 142 17.46 -5.19 1.96
CA ILE A 142 17.98 -6.35 1.21
C ILE A 142 18.12 -6.00 -0.28
N SER A 143 19.28 -6.28 -0.86
CA SER A 143 19.54 -5.93 -2.25
C SER A 143 18.65 -6.69 -3.24
N VAL A 144 18.24 -6.00 -4.32
CA VAL A 144 17.47 -6.63 -5.41
C VAL A 144 18.25 -7.80 -6.03
N ALA A 145 19.58 -7.74 -6.07
CA ALA A 145 20.42 -8.82 -6.58
C ALA A 145 20.28 -10.11 -5.74
N SER A 146 20.26 -9.98 -4.41
CA SER A 146 20.03 -11.10 -3.50
C SER A 146 18.64 -11.70 -3.68
N TRP A 147 17.60 -10.88 -3.82
CA TRP A 147 16.26 -11.36 -4.17
C TRP A 147 16.21 -12.06 -5.52
N THR A 148 16.91 -11.54 -6.55
CA THR A 148 17.01 -12.18 -7.86
C THR A 148 17.65 -13.57 -7.75
N ARG A 149 18.69 -13.74 -6.93
CA ARG A 149 19.26 -15.07 -6.67
C ARG A 149 18.25 -16.01 -6.01
N LEU A 150 17.51 -15.56 -5.00
CA LEU A 150 16.49 -16.38 -4.34
C LEU A 150 15.41 -16.83 -5.34
N PHE A 151 14.88 -15.90 -6.15
CA PHE A 151 13.87 -16.21 -7.17
C PHE A 151 14.38 -17.22 -8.19
N HIS A 152 15.64 -17.07 -8.63
CA HIS A 152 16.26 -18.02 -9.55
C HIS A 152 16.44 -19.41 -8.93
N VAL A 153 16.90 -19.49 -7.68
CA VAL A 153 17.10 -20.77 -6.96
C VAL A 153 15.79 -21.52 -6.75
N LEU A 154 14.69 -20.80 -6.51
CA LEU A 154 13.36 -21.38 -6.33
C LEU A 154 12.58 -21.55 -7.66
N GLU A 155 13.13 -21.08 -8.78
CA GLU A 155 12.48 -21.05 -10.10
C GLU A 155 11.10 -20.35 -10.04
N TRP A 156 11.02 -19.25 -9.30
CA TRP A 156 9.80 -18.46 -9.15
C TRP A 156 9.58 -17.52 -10.34
N LEU A 157 8.31 -17.18 -10.58
CA LEU A 157 7.85 -16.40 -11.75
C LEU A 157 7.96 -17.13 -13.10
N ASP A 158 8.15 -18.46 -13.08
CA ASP A 158 8.02 -19.29 -14.28
C ASP A 158 6.55 -19.30 -14.74
N PRO A 159 6.23 -18.91 -16.00
CA PRO A 159 4.90 -19.00 -16.57
C PRO A 159 4.28 -20.41 -16.51
N ALA A 160 5.08 -21.47 -16.47
CA ALA A 160 4.62 -22.85 -16.36
C ALA A 160 4.20 -23.22 -14.91
N MET A 161 4.53 -22.41 -13.91
CA MET A 161 4.23 -22.67 -12.51
C MET A 161 2.73 -22.51 -12.23
N PRO A 162 2.00 -23.55 -11.77
CA PRO A 162 0.56 -23.47 -11.51
C PRO A 162 0.19 -22.41 -10.45
N LEU A 163 1.04 -22.25 -9.44
CA LEU A 163 0.88 -21.22 -8.41
C LEU A 163 0.90 -19.82 -9.03
N TRP A 164 1.85 -19.55 -9.93
CA TRP A 164 1.98 -18.25 -10.58
C TRP A 164 0.75 -17.92 -11.42
N LYS A 165 0.25 -18.88 -12.20
CA LYS A 165 -0.99 -18.73 -12.97
C LYS A 165 -2.18 -18.36 -12.08
N ARG A 166 -2.32 -19.01 -10.92
CA ARG A 166 -3.36 -18.66 -9.95
C ARG A 166 -3.20 -17.23 -9.42
N ILE A 167 -1.99 -16.82 -9.05
CA ILE A 167 -1.72 -15.46 -8.57
C ILE A 167 -2.07 -14.43 -9.65
N GLN A 168 -1.77 -14.72 -10.92
CA GLN A 168 -2.14 -13.86 -12.05
C GLN A 168 -3.67 -13.72 -12.20
N HIS A 169 -4.44 -14.81 -12.03
CA HIS A 169 -5.90 -14.72 -12.01
C HIS A 169 -6.43 -13.87 -10.85
N GLU A 170 -5.96 -14.10 -9.62
CA GLU A 170 -6.38 -13.28 -8.47
C GLU A 170 -5.93 -11.81 -8.59
N MET A 171 -4.85 -11.54 -9.33
CA MET A 171 -4.41 -10.19 -9.68
C MET A 171 -5.37 -9.51 -10.66
N LEU A 172 -5.88 -10.21 -11.68
CA LEU A 172 -6.91 -9.70 -12.59
C LEU A 172 -8.20 -9.36 -11.82
N GLU A 173 -8.61 -10.21 -10.89
CA GLU A 173 -9.77 -9.97 -10.02
C GLU A 173 -9.55 -8.78 -9.07
N ALA A 174 -8.33 -8.59 -8.56
CA ALA A 174 -7.96 -7.43 -7.77
C ALA A 174 -8.03 -6.14 -8.61
N MET A 175 -7.57 -6.18 -9.86
CA MET A 175 -7.69 -5.07 -10.81
C MET A 175 -9.14 -4.73 -11.10
N GLU A 176 -10.03 -5.71 -11.25
CA GLU A 176 -11.45 -5.45 -11.45
C GLU A 176 -12.07 -4.64 -10.30
N MET A 177 -11.77 -4.99 -9.04
CA MET A 177 -12.22 -4.22 -7.88
C MET A 177 -11.64 -2.80 -7.85
N LEU A 178 -10.37 -2.64 -8.23
CA LEU A 178 -9.73 -1.33 -8.32
C LEU A 178 -10.41 -0.46 -9.39
N ALA A 179 -10.73 -1.01 -10.57
CA ALA A 179 -11.39 -0.28 -11.64
C ALA A 179 -12.81 0.15 -11.25
N VAL A 180 -13.59 -0.73 -10.61
CA VAL A 180 -14.91 -0.37 -10.09
C VAL A 180 -14.79 0.77 -9.09
N ARG A 181 -13.81 0.73 -8.19
CA ARG A 181 -13.57 1.81 -7.22
C ARG A 181 -13.18 3.12 -7.89
N ILE A 182 -12.29 3.07 -8.89
CA ILE A 182 -11.86 4.25 -9.66
C ILE A 182 -13.06 4.89 -10.35
N ALA A 183 -13.89 4.09 -11.02
CA ALA A 183 -15.10 4.57 -11.68
C ALA A 183 -16.08 5.19 -10.68
N ALA A 184 -16.38 4.51 -9.57
CA ALA A 184 -17.32 4.97 -8.56
C ALA A 184 -16.88 6.29 -7.89
N LEU A 185 -15.60 6.41 -7.53
CA LEU A 185 -15.06 7.66 -6.98
C LEU A 185 -15.02 8.78 -8.02
N GLY A 186 -14.71 8.46 -9.27
CA GLY A 186 -14.60 9.44 -10.35
C GLY A 186 -15.93 10.06 -10.79
N ILE A 187 -17.05 9.38 -10.56
CA ILE A 187 -18.41 9.89 -10.83
C ILE A 187 -19.09 10.43 -9.58
N ASP A 188 -18.41 10.42 -8.43
CA ASP A 188 -18.97 10.97 -7.20
C ASP A 188 -19.26 12.46 -7.37
N SER A 189 -20.40 12.91 -6.84
CA SER A 189 -20.90 14.27 -7.01
C SER A 189 -19.90 15.35 -6.58
N GLU A 190 -19.06 15.07 -5.58
CA GLU A 190 -18.06 16.03 -5.10
C GLU A 190 -16.90 16.19 -6.08
N VAL A 191 -16.42 15.08 -6.66
CA VAL A 191 -15.38 15.06 -7.70
C VAL A 191 -15.90 15.69 -8.99
N VAL A 192 -17.09 15.30 -9.44
CA VAL A 192 -17.72 15.83 -10.67
C VAL A 192 -17.96 17.33 -10.57
N ARG A 193 -18.50 17.80 -9.44
CA ARG A 193 -18.72 19.24 -9.19
C ARG A 193 -17.41 20.01 -9.18
N CYS A 194 -16.37 19.48 -8.55
CA CYS A 194 -15.06 20.11 -8.49
C CYS A 194 -14.47 20.28 -9.90
N LEU A 195 -14.52 19.22 -10.71
CA LEU A 195 -13.98 19.20 -12.06
C LEU A 195 -14.77 20.05 -13.06
N GLY A 196 -16.04 20.36 -12.77
CA GLY A 196 -16.92 21.04 -13.72
C GLY A 196 -17.18 20.20 -14.97
N ILE A 197 -17.19 18.87 -14.84
CA ILE A 197 -17.45 17.95 -15.96
C ILE A 197 -18.87 18.18 -16.44
N SER A 198 -19.03 18.56 -17.71
CA SER A 198 -20.34 18.62 -18.34
C SER A 198 -20.87 17.19 -18.54
N GLU A 199 -22.16 16.96 -18.25
CA GLU A 199 -22.84 15.66 -18.37
C GLU A 199 -22.70 14.98 -19.75
N ARG A 200 -22.25 15.71 -20.78
CA ARG A 200 -22.13 15.23 -22.16
C ARG A 200 -20.81 14.51 -22.48
N HIS A 201 -19.80 14.60 -21.62
CA HIS A 201 -18.51 13.92 -21.86
C HIS A 201 -18.39 12.67 -21.00
N THR A 202 -18.06 11.54 -21.62
CA THR A 202 -17.72 10.31 -20.90
C THR A 202 -16.48 10.54 -20.05
N SER A 203 -16.53 10.10 -18.80
CA SER A 203 -15.42 10.29 -17.85
C SER A 203 -14.35 9.21 -18.05
N PRO A 204 -13.05 9.56 -18.12
CA PRO A 204 -11.97 8.57 -18.24
C PRO A 204 -11.96 7.58 -17.07
N PHE A 205 -12.50 7.98 -15.89
CA PHE A 205 -12.68 7.10 -14.74
C PHE A 205 -13.62 5.93 -15.02
N VAL A 206 -14.62 6.12 -15.90
CA VAL A 206 -15.56 5.06 -16.32
C VAL A 206 -14.99 4.28 -17.50
N GLU A 207 -14.38 4.97 -18.47
CA GLU A 207 -13.79 4.33 -19.65
C GLU A 207 -12.70 3.31 -19.28
N GLN A 208 -11.84 3.62 -18.31
CA GLN A 208 -10.82 2.67 -17.85
C GLN A 208 -11.40 1.34 -17.35
N HIS A 209 -12.61 1.35 -16.76
CA HIS A 209 -13.24 0.12 -16.30
C HIS A 209 -13.72 -0.75 -17.46
N LEU A 210 -14.31 -0.13 -18.49
CA LEU A 210 -14.73 -0.83 -19.70
C LEU A 210 -13.53 -1.42 -20.44
N GLU A 211 -12.45 -0.65 -20.55
CA GLU A 211 -11.21 -1.11 -21.18
C GLU A 211 -10.58 -2.27 -20.39
N LEU A 212 -10.51 -2.18 -19.06
CA LEU A 212 -10.00 -3.26 -18.23
C LEU A 212 -10.80 -4.55 -18.44
N ARG A 213 -12.12 -4.48 -18.54
CA ARG A 213 -12.95 -5.69 -18.76
C ARG A 213 -12.64 -6.36 -20.10
N ASN A 214 -12.42 -5.58 -21.15
CA ASN A 214 -11.96 -6.11 -22.44
C ASN A 214 -10.57 -6.76 -22.31
N MET A 215 -9.64 -6.05 -21.66
CA MET A 215 -8.27 -6.52 -21.38
C MET A 215 -8.25 -7.85 -20.61
N ILE A 216 -9.08 -8.00 -19.57
CA ILE A 216 -9.17 -9.22 -18.76
C ILE A 216 -9.59 -10.43 -19.61
N GLY A 217 -10.54 -10.24 -20.54
CA GLY A 217 -10.97 -11.29 -21.46
C GLY A 217 -9.81 -11.83 -22.30
N GLN A 218 -9.05 -10.92 -22.91
CA GLN A 218 -7.86 -11.25 -23.69
C GLN A 218 -6.73 -11.84 -22.83
N ALA A 219 -6.57 -11.35 -21.59
CA ALA A 219 -5.57 -11.87 -20.67
C ALA A 219 -5.83 -13.33 -20.30
N HIS A 220 -7.09 -13.71 -20.06
CA HIS A 220 -7.45 -15.09 -19.77
C HIS A 220 -7.15 -16.05 -20.93
N GLU A 221 -7.39 -15.63 -22.17
CA GLU A 221 -7.06 -16.41 -23.36
C GLU A 221 -5.53 -16.61 -23.48
N LYS A 222 -4.76 -15.52 -23.43
CA LYS A 222 -3.30 -15.56 -23.52
C LYS A 222 -2.66 -16.39 -22.39
N LEU A 223 -3.10 -16.23 -21.14
CA LEU A 223 -2.63 -17.03 -20.01
C LEU A 223 -3.00 -18.52 -20.11
N SER A 224 -4.09 -18.84 -20.81
CA SER A 224 -4.46 -20.23 -21.06
C SER A 224 -3.55 -20.87 -22.13
N ASN A 225 -3.14 -20.09 -23.12
CA ASN A 225 -2.24 -20.51 -24.20
C ASN A 225 -0.74 -20.34 -23.87
N MET A 226 -0.40 -19.91 -22.64
CA MET A 226 0.98 -19.60 -22.21
C MET A 226 1.65 -18.52 -23.07
N GLU A 227 0.87 -17.57 -23.58
CA GLU A 227 1.35 -16.45 -24.38
C GLU A 227 1.71 -15.24 -23.50
N PRO A 228 2.71 -14.43 -23.91
CA PRO A 228 3.04 -13.20 -23.21
C PRO A 228 1.92 -12.17 -23.31
N LEU A 229 1.74 -11.40 -22.24
CA LEU A 229 0.72 -10.35 -22.13
C LEU A 229 1.22 -8.98 -22.61
N HIS A 230 2.34 -8.93 -23.33
CA HIS A 230 2.95 -7.68 -23.78
C HIS A 230 1.93 -6.76 -24.47
N ASP A 231 2.07 -5.47 -24.18
CA ASP A 231 1.30 -4.34 -24.74
C ASP A 231 -0.22 -4.38 -24.46
N LEU A 232 -0.69 -5.41 -23.75
CA LEU A 232 -2.11 -5.60 -23.47
C LEU A 232 -2.67 -4.47 -22.59
N GLY A 233 -1.83 -3.88 -21.73
CA GLY A 233 -2.19 -2.81 -20.82
C GLY A 233 -2.05 -1.39 -21.39
N ASP A 234 -1.53 -1.20 -22.60
CA ASP A 234 -1.11 0.12 -23.09
C ASP A 234 -2.26 1.13 -23.17
N HIS A 235 -3.38 0.73 -23.77
CA HIS A 235 -4.54 1.61 -23.89
C HIS A 235 -5.17 1.91 -22.52
N LEU A 236 -5.21 0.91 -21.63
CA LEU A 236 -5.63 1.12 -20.24
C LEU A 236 -4.70 2.11 -19.53
N ASP A 237 -3.39 2.04 -19.73
CA ASP A 237 -2.45 2.95 -19.07
C ASP A 237 -2.62 4.41 -19.52
N VAL A 238 -2.93 4.63 -20.81
CA VAL A 238 -3.32 5.96 -21.33
C VAL A 238 -4.57 6.48 -20.62
N LEU A 239 -5.59 5.65 -20.42
CA LEU A 239 -6.79 6.05 -19.67
C LEU A 239 -6.49 6.33 -18.20
N LEU A 240 -5.59 5.56 -17.57
CA LEU A 240 -5.11 5.82 -16.21
C LEU A 240 -4.35 7.15 -16.13
N ASP A 241 -3.59 7.54 -17.15
CA ASP A 241 -2.92 8.84 -17.23
C ASP A 241 -3.92 9.99 -17.33
N GLN A 242 -4.97 9.81 -18.13
CA GLN A 242 -6.07 10.76 -18.20
C GLN A 242 -6.78 10.90 -16.85
N CYS A 243 -7.03 9.80 -16.14
CA CYS A 243 -7.57 9.82 -14.78
C CYS A 243 -6.67 10.62 -13.82
N GLN A 244 -5.35 10.41 -13.86
CA GLN A 244 -4.42 11.20 -13.06
C GLN A 244 -4.42 12.68 -13.44
N GLY A 245 -4.56 12.99 -14.73
CA GLY A 245 -4.73 14.35 -15.22
C GLY A 245 -5.97 15.03 -14.63
N GLN A 246 -7.10 14.32 -14.54
CA GLN A 246 -8.31 14.82 -13.88
C GLN A 246 -8.08 15.03 -12.38
N ILE A 247 -7.45 14.10 -11.67
CA ILE A 247 -7.15 14.27 -10.24
C ILE A 247 -6.29 15.52 -9.99
N LYS A 248 -5.27 15.76 -10.82
CA LYS A 248 -4.43 16.97 -10.74
C LYS A 248 -5.27 18.24 -10.94
N LYS A 249 -6.19 18.25 -11.90
CA LYS A 249 -7.13 19.37 -12.12
C LYS A 249 -8.05 19.60 -10.91
N ALA A 250 -8.58 18.53 -10.33
CA ALA A 250 -9.44 18.62 -9.14
C ALA A 250 -8.70 19.28 -7.97
N TYR A 251 -7.44 18.90 -7.70
CA TYR A 251 -6.64 19.56 -6.67
C TYR A 251 -6.41 21.04 -6.96
N ALA A 252 -6.14 21.40 -8.23
CA ALA A 252 -5.94 22.79 -8.63
C ALA A 252 -7.22 23.63 -8.43
N GLN A 253 -8.39 23.12 -8.80
CA GLN A 253 -9.67 23.79 -8.61
C GLN A 253 -10.04 23.89 -7.12
N ALA A 254 -9.79 22.83 -6.35
CA ALA A 254 -10.06 22.80 -4.92
C ALA A 254 -9.17 23.79 -4.13
N ARG A 255 -7.98 24.15 -4.64
CA ARG A 255 -7.16 25.24 -4.07
C ARG A 255 -7.86 26.60 -4.10
N VAL A 256 -8.60 26.88 -5.18
CA VAL A 256 -9.29 28.16 -5.38
C VAL A 256 -10.62 28.20 -4.61
N GLN A 257 -11.35 27.08 -4.60
CA GLN A 257 -12.71 27.00 -4.06
C GLN A 257 -12.76 26.52 -2.60
N GLY A 258 -11.64 26.03 -2.07
CA GLY A 258 -11.56 25.32 -0.79
C GLY A 258 -11.74 23.80 -0.98
N ILE A 259 -10.87 23.01 -0.36
CA ILE A 259 -10.93 21.55 -0.41
C ILE A 259 -11.59 20.99 0.85
N SER A 260 -12.61 20.16 0.69
CA SER A 260 -13.18 19.40 1.80
C SER A 260 -12.28 18.23 2.16
N VAL A 261 -12.39 17.75 3.41
CA VAL A 261 -11.69 16.53 3.84
C VAL A 261 -12.17 15.31 3.03
N THR A 262 -13.46 15.24 2.72
CA THR A 262 -14.06 14.16 1.92
C THR A 262 -13.48 14.11 0.51
N LEU A 263 -13.45 15.24 -0.20
CA LEU A 263 -12.84 15.35 -1.52
C LEU A 263 -11.35 14.97 -1.46
N SER A 264 -10.62 15.46 -0.45
CA SER A 264 -9.20 15.12 -0.27
C SER A 264 -8.99 13.61 -0.13
N MET A 265 -9.80 12.94 0.68
CA MET A 265 -9.74 11.49 0.86
C MET A 265 -10.11 10.75 -0.43
N GLN A 266 -11.16 11.17 -1.14
CA GLN A 266 -11.55 10.56 -2.43
C GLN A 266 -10.44 10.67 -3.47
N LEU A 267 -9.83 11.84 -3.63
CA LEU A 267 -8.73 12.05 -4.58
C LEU A 267 -7.50 11.21 -4.22
N ILE A 268 -7.14 11.10 -2.93
CA ILE A 268 -6.05 10.21 -2.50
C ILE A 268 -6.37 8.74 -2.80
N ARG A 269 -7.60 8.31 -2.56
CA ARG A 269 -8.06 6.93 -2.84
C ARG A 269 -8.02 6.62 -4.33
N LEU A 270 -8.42 7.57 -5.18
CA LEU A 270 -8.30 7.46 -6.62
C LEU A 270 -6.83 7.25 -7.02
N GLU A 271 -5.91 8.07 -6.52
CA GLU A 271 -4.48 7.92 -6.83
C GLU A 271 -3.88 6.60 -6.35
N GLN A 272 -4.18 6.21 -5.11
CA GLN A 272 -3.72 4.94 -4.56
C GLN A 272 -4.22 3.77 -5.40
N SER A 273 -5.48 3.82 -5.84
CA SER A 273 -6.08 2.78 -6.67
C SER A 273 -5.46 2.74 -8.08
N ILE A 274 -5.22 3.89 -8.71
CA ILE A 274 -4.55 3.98 -10.02
C ILE A 274 -3.10 3.48 -9.94
N ASN A 275 -2.35 3.92 -8.93
CA ASN A 275 -0.97 3.49 -8.75
C ASN A 275 -0.88 1.98 -8.46
N ARG A 276 -1.83 1.44 -7.68
CA ARG A 276 -1.94 0.00 -7.46
C ARG A 276 -2.26 -0.74 -8.75
N MET A 277 -3.22 -0.26 -9.54
CA MET A 277 -3.56 -0.84 -10.86
C MET A 277 -2.33 -0.97 -11.74
N ARG A 278 -1.56 0.12 -11.92
CA ARG A 278 -0.32 0.10 -12.72
C ARG A 278 0.70 -0.90 -12.21
N ARG A 279 0.89 -0.97 -10.89
CA ARG A 279 1.81 -1.94 -10.29
C ARG A 279 1.40 -3.37 -10.61
N LEU A 280 0.11 -3.67 -10.53
CA LEU A 280 -0.41 -4.99 -10.89
C LEU A 280 -0.26 -5.28 -12.38
N LEU A 281 -0.51 -4.31 -13.27
CA LEU A 281 -0.26 -4.47 -14.71
C LEU A 281 1.22 -4.77 -15.04
N GLN A 282 2.15 -4.08 -14.38
CA GLN A 282 3.60 -4.36 -14.50
C GLN A 282 3.95 -5.77 -14.01
N LEU A 283 3.42 -6.19 -12.85
CA LEU A 283 3.67 -7.52 -12.30
C LEU A 283 3.07 -8.63 -13.16
N LEU A 284 1.89 -8.38 -13.74
CA LEU A 284 1.21 -9.27 -14.66
C LEU A 284 2.02 -9.44 -15.95
N GLY A 285 2.80 -8.43 -16.35
CA GLY A 285 3.52 -8.35 -17.63
C GLY A 285 2.70 -7.74 -18.76
N ALA A 286 1.61 -7.03 -18.41
CA ALA A 286 0.77 -6.28 -19.34
C ALA A 286 1.29 -4.85 -19.60
N LEU A 287 2.22 -4.38 -18.77
CA LEU A 287 3.00 -3.15 -18.97
C LEU A 287 4.49 -3.47 -18.84
N PRO A 288 5.37 -2.70 -19.51
CA PRO A 288 6.80 -2.91 -19.46
C PRO A 288 7.36 -2.74 -18.03
N THR A 289 8.36 -3.55 -17.71
CA THR A 289 9.17 -3.41 -16.50
C THR A 289 10.61 -3.82 -16.78
N ASP A 290 11.57 -3.03 -16.31
CA ASP A 290 13.00 -3.30 -16.49
C ASP A 290 13.43 -4.57 -15.71
N ASN A 291 12.83 -4.79 -14.54
CA ASN A 291 13.12 -5.92 -13.68
C ASN A 291 11.85 -6.38 -12.96
N ARG A 292 11.27 -7.49 -13.44
CA ARG A 292 10.06 -8.08 -12.85
C ARG A 292 10.27 -8.53 -11.40
N VAL A 293 11.44 -9.11 -11.08
CA VAL A 293 11.77 -9.51 -9.69
C VAL A 293 11.83 -8.27 -8.80
N GLY A 294 12.54 -7.22 -9.24
CA GLY A 294 12.61 -5.96 -8.51
C GLY A 294 11.23 -5.34 -8.27
N THR A 295 10.34 -5.40 -9.27
CA THR A 295 8.95 -4.94 -9.14
C THR A 295 8.16 -5.77 -8.13
N CYS A 296 8.35 -7.09 -8.14
CA CYS A 296 7.71 -8.02 -7.19
C CYS A 296 8.17 -7.75 -5.75
N VAL A 297 9.48 -7.61 -5.54
CA VAL A 297 10.07 -7.29 -4.24
C VAL A 297 9.59 -5.92 -3.74
N GLN A 298 9.62 -4.89 -4.59
CA GLN A 298 9.13 -3.57 -4.22
C GLN A 298 7.64 -3.61 -3.82
N PHE A 299 6.83 -4.37 -4.54
CA PHE A 299 5.42 -4.55 -4.21
C PHE A 299 5.25 -5.28 -2.87
N PHE A 300 6.00 -6.35 -2.63
CA PHE A 300 6.01 -7.07 -1.36
C PHE A 300 6.40 -6.15 -0.19
N CYS A 301 7.52 -5.42 -0.29
CA CYS A 301 7.93 -4.45 0.73
C CYS A 301 6.87 -3.38 0.97
N THR A 302 6.22 -2.89 -0.10
CA THR A 302 5.11 -1.94 0.02
C THR A 302 3.96 -2.53 0.82
N LEU A 303 3.52 -3.76 0.52
CA LEU A 303 2.45 -4.42 1.27
C LEU A 303 2.84 -4.63 2.75
N THR A 304 4.07 -5.06 3.02
CA THR A 304 4.59 -5.24 4.38
C THR A 304 4.57 -3.92 5.15
N LYS A 305 5.05 -2.83 4.55
CA LYS A 305 5.03 -1.49 5.13
C LYS A 305 3.61 -1.03 5.44
N GLU A 306 2.69 -1.19 4.50
CA GLU A 306 1.28 -0.81 4.67
C GLU A 306 0.60 -1.61 5.79
N GLU A 307 0.94 -2.90 5.94
CA GLU A 307 0.45 -3.73 7.04
C GLU A 307 1.09 -3.36 8.38
N ASN A 308 2.40 -3.10 8.44
CA ASN A 308 3.10 -2.65 9.65
C ASN A 308 2.57 -1.29 10.15
N ARG A 309 2.28 -0.37 9.22
CA ARG A 309 1.82 1.00 9.51
C ARG A 309 0.29 1.15 9.53
N LYS A 310 -0.48 0.05 9.45
CA LYS A 310 -1.96 0.08 9.36
C LYS A 310 -2.67 0.88 10.47
N HIS A 311 -2.10 0.90 11.68
CA HIS A 311 -2.65 1.64 12.83
C HIS A 311 -2.00 3.00 13.06
N SER A 312 -1.07 3.41 12.19
CA SER A 312 -0.40 4.70 12.29
C SER A 312 -1.33 5.82 11.85
N ILE A 313 -1.74 6.63 12.81
CA ILE A 313 -2.54 7.83 12.60
C ILE A 313 -1.66 8.94 12.00
N THR A 314 -0.41 9.04 12.46
CA THR A 314 0.54 10.05 11.99
C THR A 314 0.85 9.88 10.51
N ASP A 315 0.97 8.64 10.03
CA ASP A 315 1.24 8.39 8.61
C ASP A 315 0.03 8.73 7.73
N LEU A 316 -1.20 8.50 8.24
CA LEU A 316 -2.42 8.97 7.57
C LEU A 316 -2.43 10.50 7.45
N TRP A 317 -2.10 11.21 8.54
CA TRP A 317 -2.05 12.67 8.57
C TRP A 317 -0.96 13.24 7.67
N ARG A 318 0.29 12.76 7.78
CA ARG A 318 1.39 13.19 6.91
C ARG A 318 1.10 12.90 5.45
N GLY A 319 0.57 11.73 5.14
CA GLY A 319 0.17 11.37 3.78
C GLY A 319 -0.90 12.30 3.19
N LEU A 320 -1.85 12.75 4.02
CA LEU A 320 -2.85 13.77 3.64
C LEU A 320 -2.19 15.14 3.42
N THR A 321 -1.39 15.63 4.38
CA THR A 321 -0.81 16.98 4.32
C THR A 321 0.27 17.12 3.26
N ASP A 322 1.15 16.13 3.10
CA ASP A 322 2.30 16.22 2.19
C ASP A 322 1.85 16.15 0.74
N LYS A 323 0.88 15.28 0.42
CA LYS A 323 0.34 15.15 -0.95
C LYS A 323 -0.48 16.38 -1.35
N LEU A 324 -1.24 16.95 -0.41
CA LEU A 324 -1.94 18.21 -0.62
C LEU A 324 -0.95 19.37 -0.80
N ALA A 325 0.03 19.51 0.10
CA ALA A 325 0.98 20.62 0.08
C ALA A 325 1.89 20.57 -1.16
N LEU A 326 2.45 19.42 -1.51
CA LEU A 326 3.31 19.25 -2.68
C LEU A 326 2.59 19.66 -3.96
N ARG A 327 1.33 19.24 -4.14
CA ARG A 327 0.60 19.47 -5.40
C ARG A 327 -0.05 20.84 -5.48
N ILE A 328 -0.44 21.41 -4.35
CA ILE A 328 -0.78 22.84 -4.26
C ILE A 328 0.43 23.68 -4.69
N THR A 329 1.66 23.24 -4.35
CA THR A 329 2.91 23.96 -4.66
C THR A 329 3.39 23.73 -6.10
N GLU A 330 3.36 22.50 -6.61
CA GLU A 330 3.78 22.16 -7.99
C GLU A 330 2.98 22.93 -9.06
N HIS A 331 1.68 23.18 -8.82
CA HIS A 331 0.87 23.97 -9.74
C HIS A 331 1.12 25.50 -9.64
N ALA A 332 1.70 25.98 -8.53
CA ALA A 332 2.16 27.37 -8.42
C ALA A 332 3.39 27.65 -9.30
N SER A 333 4.18 26.62 -9.61
CA SER A 333 5.36 26.73 -10.49
C SER A 333 5.00 26.76 -11.98
N GLN A 334 3.88 26.16 -12.38
CA GLN A 334 3.46 26.09 -13.79
C GLN A 334 2.49 27.22 -14.18
N SER A 335 1.76 27.79 -13.22
CA SER A 335 0.93 28.97 -13.43
C SER A 335 1.67 30.18 -12.87
N GLY A 336 2.57 30.74 -13.69
CA GLY A 336 3.33 31.94 -13.33
C GLY A 336 2.41 33.13 -13.13
N GLU A 337 1.84 33.29 -11.92
CA GLU A 337 1.24 34.53 -11.46
C GLU A 337 1.48 34.77 -9.97
N LYS A 338 1.66 36.05 -9.68
CA LYS A 338 2.11 36.66 -8.43
C LYS A 338 1.13 36.40 -7.29
N TYR A 339 1.46 35.45 -6.42
CA TYR A 339 1.12 35.53 -4.99
C TYR A 339 2.33 35.08 -4.15
N ALA A 340 3.45 35.77 -4.34
CA ALA A 340 4.54 35.77 -3.38
C ALA A 340 4.17 36.71 -2.23
N THR A 341 3.46 36.23 -1.22
CA THR A 341 3.50 36.84 0.11
C THR A 341 4.78 36.38 0.81
N GLU A 342 5.91 36.86 0.30
CA GLU A 342 7.27 36.53 0.76
C GLU A 342 7.79 37.50 1.84
N THR A 343 6.90 38.04 2.69
CA THR A 343 7.38 38.89 3.80
C THR A 343 6.95 38.36 5.17
N ARG A 344 7.94 38.21 6.07
CA ARG A 344 7.74 37.86 7.48
C ARG A 344 6.71 38.77 8.18
N ALA A 345 6.52 39.99 7.68
CA ALA A 345 5.54 40.95 8.17
C ALA A 345 4.08 40.52 7.91
N GLU A 346 3.78 39.88 6.77
CA GLU A 346 2.43 39.40 6.45
C GLU A 346 2.06 38.15 7.24
N TYR A 347 3.02 37.24 7.45
CA TYR A 347 2.87 36.09 8.35
C TYR A 347 2.53 36.56 9.77
N TRP A 348 3.22 37.58 10.28
CA TRP A 348 2.92 38.19 11.58
C TRP A 348 1.54 38.85 11.62
N LYS A 349 1.10 39.46 10.51
CA LYS A 349 -0.23 40.09 10.41
C LYS A 349 -1.35 39.05 10.44
N MET A 350 -1.20 37.91 9.75
CA MET A 350 -2.15 36.78 9.82
C MET A 350 -2.15 36.11 11.19
N ALA A 351 -0.98 35.88 11.79
CA ALA A 351 -0.87 35.33 13.14
C ALA A 351 -1.54 36.23 14.19
N LYS A 352 -1.36 37.56 14.09
CA LYS A 352 -2.00 38.52 15.00
C LYS A 352 -3.52 38.58 14.82
N ALA A 353 -4.02 38.42 13.59
CA ALA A 353 -5.45 38.31 13.32
C ALA A 353 -6.06 37.00 13.89
N ALA A 354 -5.36 35.88 13.74
CA ALA A 354 -5.78 34.59 14.29
C ALA A 354 -5.75 34.56 15.83
N MET A 355 -4.75 35.19 16.46
CA MET A 355 -4.69 35.37 17.91
C MET A 355 -5.85 36.25 18.43
N GLY A 356 -6.23 37.29 17.67
CA GLY A 356 -7.40 38.13 17.99
C GLY A 356 -8.70 37.33 18.06
N ALA A 357 -8.92 36.43 17.09
CA ALA A 357 -10.08 35.55 17.09
C ALA A 357 -10.06 34.58 18.29
N GLY A 358 -8.89 34.05 18.67
CA GLY A 358 -8.72 33.18 19.83
C GLY A 358 -9.06 33.88 21.17
N VAL A 359 -8.65 35.14 21.34
CA VAL A 359 -8.95 35.92 22.55
C VAL A 359 -10.45 36.20 22.67
N ILE A 360 -11.13 36.48 21.56
CA ILE A 360 -12.59 36.72 21.55
C ILE A 360 -13.35 35.45 21.97
N ILE A 361 -12.94 34.28 21.48
CA ILE A 361 -13.54 32.98 21.83
C ILE A 361 -13.27 32.62 23.31
N ALA A 362 -12.07 32.89 23.81
CA ALA A 362 -11.72 32.71 25.22
C ALA A 362 -12.55 33.64 26.14
N LEU A 363 -12.76 34.90 25.75
CA LEU A 363 -13.62 35.82 26.48
C LEU A 363 -15.09 35.39 26.47
N LEU A 364 -15.62 34.97 25.32
CA LEU A 364 -16.99 34.46 25.19
C LEU A 364 -17.24 33.21 26.02
N SER A 365 -16.26 32.31 26.08
CA SER A 365 -16.36 31.10 26.91
C SER A 365 -16.29 31.40 28.41
N LEU A 366 -15.44 32.33 28.85
CA LEU A 366 -15.42 32.80 30.24
C LEU A 366 -16.72 33.53 30.62
N PHE A 367 -17.28 34.35 29.73
CA PHE A 367 -18.57 35.01 29.96
C PHE A 367 -19.71 34.00 30.12
N LYS A 368 -19.75 32.98 29.25
CA LYS A 368 -20.73 31.88 29.33
C LYS A 368 -20.59 31.08 30.62
N ALA A 369 -19.37 30.80 31.05
CA ALA A 369 -19.10 30.13 32.32
C ALA A 369 -19.50 30.99 33.54
N GLY A 370 -19.24 32.31 33.48
CA GLY A 370 -19.65 33.26 34.51
C GLY A 370 -21.18 33.33 34.66
N ILE A 371 -21.90 33.46 33.54
CA ILE A 371 -23.38 33.45 33.51
C ILE A 371 -23.93 32.12 34.04
N SER A 372 -23.28 31.00 33.73
CA SER A 372 -23.69 29.68 34.25
C SER A 372 -23.44 29.51 35.75
N SER A 373 -22.51 30.27 36.35
CA SER A 373 -22.21 30.19 37.79
C SER A 373 -23.17 31.03 38.63
N TRP A 374 -23.72 32.10 38.06
CA TRP A 374 -24.82 32.84 38.65
C TRP A 374 -26.10 32.06 38.40
N HIS A 375 -26.59 31.37 39.43
CA HIS A 375 -27.88 30.68 39.42
C HIS A 375 -29.01 31.72 39.30
N LEU A 376 -29.15 32.32 38.13
CA LEU A 376 -30.27 33.18 37.80
C LEU A 376 -31.53 32.31 37.79
N PRO A 377 -32.61 32.76 38.43
CA PRO A 377 -33.84 32.00 38.47
C PRO A 377 -34.34 31.77 37.03
N PRO A 378 -34.85 30.56 36.70
CA PRO A 378 -35.36 30.28 35.37
C PRO A 378 -36.56 31.21 35.11
N PHE A 379 -36.38 32.16 34.20
CA PHE A 379 -37.50 32.90 33.64
C PHE A 379 -38.22 31.98 32.65
N TRP A 380 -39.49 31.75 32.94
CA TRP A 380 -40.52 31.07 32.16
C TRP A 380 -40.66 31.64 30.75
#